data_AF-A0A7S2I9Q5-F1
#
_entry.id   AF-A0A7S2I9Q5-F1
#
_cell.length_a   1.000
_cell.length_b   1.000
_cell.length_c   1.000
_cell.angle_alpha   90.00
_cell.angle_beta   90.00
_cell.angle_gamma   90.00
#
_symmetry.space_group_name_H-M   'P 1'
#
loop_
_entity.id
_entity.type
_entity.pdbx_description
1 polymer ?
#
loop_
_entity_poly.entity_id
_entity_poly.type
_entity_poly.pdbx_seq_one_letter_code
_entity_poly.pdbx_strand_id
1 'polypeptide(L)'
;DEVWNLRGNVDAAIEKYFHEEYFDAGSWGRRIVGKKALREAVLSEMRAFPDIRIHITDCVCRGNDVDGYKCAMPDVLTGTNTGPSGYGPPTGKWARWTGLVESLVKFDPKSQL
;
A
#
# COMPACT_ATOMS: atom_id res chain seq x y z
N ASP A 1 -4.07 -7.58 -1.64
CA ASP A 1 -3.38 -8.48 -2.59
C ASP A 1 -3.41 -7.98 -4.05
N GLU A 2 -4.58 -7.58 -4.57
CA GLU A 2 -4.76 -7.16 -5.97
C GLU A 2 -3.82 -6.03 -6.42
N VAL A 3 -3.57 -5.03 -5.56
CA VAL A 3 -2.66 -3.92 -5.88
C VAL A 3 -1.21 -4.38 -5.96
N TRP A 4 -0.71 -5.11 -4.95
CA TRP A 4 0.74 -5.33 -4.78
C TRP A 4 1.25 -6.66 -5.33
N ASN A 5 0.50 -7.76 -5.14
CA ASN A 5 0.97 -9.10 -5.45
C ASN A 5 0.39 -9.62 -6.77
N LEU A 6 -0.93 -9.52 -6.97
CA LEU A 6 -1.57 -10.06 -8.17
C LEU A 6 -1.43 -9.13 -9.38
N ARG A 7 -1.56 -7.81 -9.15
CA ARG A 7 -1.33 -6.74 -10.14
C ARG A 7 -2.13 -6.87 -11.45
N GLY A 8 -3.28 -7.57 -11.44
CA GLY A 8 -4.10 -7.80 -12.64
C GLY A 8 -4.62 -6.50 -13.26
N ASN A 9 -5.23 -5.65 -12.44
CA ASN A 9 -5.60 -4.28 -12.82
C ASN A 9 -5.42 -3.36 -11.59
N VAL A 10 -4.23 -2.77 -11.48
CA VAL A 10 -3.84 -1.95 -10.32
C VAL A 10 -4.75 -0.73 -10.18
N ASP A 11 -5.11 -0.08 -11.28
CA ASP A 11 -5.96 1.11 -11.25
C ASP A 11 -7.36 0.79 -10.75
N ALA A 12 -7.99 -0.28 -11.26
CA ALA A 12 -9.30 -0.71 -10.78
C ALA A 12 -9.26 -1.13 -9.31
N ALA A 13 -8.19 -1.79 -8.86
CA ALA A 13 -8.01 -2.15 -7.45
C ALA A 13 -7.86 -0.90 -6.56
N ILE A 14 -7.10 0.12 -7.00
CA ILE A 14 -7.00 1.39 -6.28
C ILE A 14 -8.36 2.08 -6.20
N GLU A 15 -9.11 2.11 -7.29
CA GLU A 15 -10.44 2.74 -7.31
C GLU A 15 -11.43 2.04 -6.38
N LYS A 16 -11.38 0.70 -6.33
CA LYS A 16 -12.27 -0.13 -5.51
C LYS A 16 -11.98 -0.06 -4.01
N TYR A 17 -10.70 -0.14 -3.62
CA TYR A 17 -10.34 -0.39 -2.22
C TYR A 17 -9.98 0.85 -1.41
N PHE A 18 -9.65 1.96 -2.07
CA PHE A 18 -9.21 3.17 -1.38
C PHE A 18 -10.29 4.26 -1.48
N HIS A 19 -10.48 5.00 -0.39
CA HIS A 19 -11.38 6.15 -0.37
C HIS A 19 -10.86 7.28 -1.27
N GLU A 20 -11.74 8.14 -1.79
CA GLU A 20 -11.34 9.29 -2.63
C GLU A 20 -10.35 10.21 -1.88
N GLU A 21 -10.67 10.50 -0.63
CA GLU A 21 -9.82 11.28 0.30
C GLU A 21 -8.79 10.42 1.02
N TYR A 22 -8.31 9.35 0.39
CA TYR A 22 -7.27 8.50 0.97
C TYR A 22 -6.11 9.34 1.50
N PHE A 23 -5.69 9.03 2.71
CA PHE A 23 -4.59 9.72 3.36
C PHE A 23 -3.63 8.70 3.95
N ASP A 24 -2.36 8.87 3.62
CA ASP A 24 -1.29 8.04 4.16
C ASP A 24 -0.17 8.92 4.74
N ALA A 25 0.14 8.63 6.00
CA ALA A 25 1.27 9.17 6.74
C ALA A 25 2.40 8.14 6.69
N GLY A 26 3.02 8.04 5.53
CA GLY A 26 4.04 7.05 5.25
C GLY A 26 5.34 7.27 6.02
N SER A 27 6.27 6.34 5.81
CA SER A 27 7.61 6.37 6.41
C SER A 27 8.33 7.70 6.16
N TRP A 28 9.15 8.12 7.11
CA TRP A 28 9.99 9.33 7.01
C TRP A 28 9.21 10.64 6.81
N GLY A 29 7.96 10.68 7.26
CA GLY A 29 7.12 11.89 7.18
C GLY A 29 6.52 12.14 5.79
N ARG A 30 6.63 11.18 4.86
CA ARG A 30 5.98 11.26 3.55
C ARG A 30 4.46 11.33 3.75
N ARG A 31 3.81 12.20 2.99
CA ARG A 31 2.35 12.34 2.98
C ARG A 31 1.83 12.04 1.58
N ILE A 32 0.88 11.13 1.48
CA ILE A 32 0.17 10.80 0.25
C ILE A 32 -1.30 11.17 0.47
N VAL A 33 -1.83 11.99 -0.43
CA VAL A 33 -3.21 12.47 -0.36
C VAL A 33 -3.91 12.18 -1.68
N GLY A 34 -5.01 11.45 -1.59
CA GLY A 34 -5.87 11.05 -2.70
C GLY A 34 -5.31 9.88 -3.53
N LYS A 35 -6.20 9.30 -4.33
CA LYS A 35 -5.90 8.14 -5.18
C LYS A 35 -4.82 8.39 -6.23
N LYS A 36 -4.72 9.61 -6.76
CA LYS A 36 -3.68 9.96 -7.75
C LYS A 36 -2.27 9.80 -7.18
N ALA A 37 -2.01 10.40 -6.01
CA ALA A 37 -0.71 10.31 -5.37
C ALA A 37 -0.38 8.88 -4.92
N LEU A 38 -1.41 8.13 -4.46
CA LEU A 38 -1.26 6.71 -4.15
C LEU A 38 -0.83 5.91 -5.39
N ARG A 39 -1.51 6.10 -6.52
CA ARG A 39 -1.19 5.43 -7.79
C ARG A 39 0.24 5.71 -8.24
N GLU A 40 0.67 6.96 -8.18
CA GLU A 40 2.06 7.34 -8.50
C GLU A 40 3.07 6.65 -7.57
N ALA A 41 2.78 6.58 -6.27
CA ALA A 41 3.63 5.89 -5.29
C ALA A 41 3.70 4.37 -5.54
N VAL A 42 2.56 3.72 -5.77
CA VAL A 42 2.49 2.28 -6.09
C VAL A 42 3.29 1.97 -7.35
N LEU A 43 3.08 2.72 -8.44
CA LEU A 43 3.80 2.51 -9.69
C LEU A 43 5.29 2.83 -9.56
N SER A 44 5.66 3.82 -8.75
CA SER A 44 7.07 4.12 -8.45
C SER A 44 7.75 2.96 -7.74
N GLU A 45 7.11 2.38 -6.73
CA GLU A 45 7.65 1.26 -5.97
C GLU A 45 7.76 0.00 -6.85
N MET A 46 6.75 -0.28 -7.68
CA MET A 46 6.81 -1.38 -8.64
C MET A 46 7.92 -1.22 -9.68
N ARG A 47 8.23 0.01 -10.11
CA ARG A 47 9.39 0.25 -10.98
C ARG A 47 10.71 0.06 -10.25
N ALA A 48 10.79 0.47 -8.99
CA ALA A 48 11.97 0.31 -8.15
C ALA A 48 12.26 -1.16 -7.83
N PHE A 49 11.21 -1.94 -7.58
CA PHE A 49 11.24 -3.37 -7.23
C PHE A 49 10.19 -4.16 -8.04
N PRO A 50 10.49 -4.53 -9.30
CA PRO A 50 9.52 -5.20 -10.18
C PRO A 50 9.00 -6.53 -9.64
N ASP A 51 9.82 -7.23 -8.86
CA ASP A 51 9.52 -8.50 -8.20
C ASP A 51 9.01 -8.32 -6.76
N ILE A 52 8.64 -7.11 -6.32
CA ILE A 52 8.21 -6.88 -4.94
C ILE A 52 7.04 -7.78 -4.54
N ARG A 53 7.19 -8.44 -3.40
CA ARG A 53 6.15 -9.23 -2.73
C ARG A 53 5.94 -8.69 -1.34
N ILE A 54 4.67 -8.59 -0.94
CA ILE A 54 4.27 -8.22 0.42
C ILE A 54 3.55 -9.41 1.03
N HIS A 55 4.06 -9.89 2.16
CA HIS A 55 3.43 -10.94 2.94
C HIS A 55 2.96 -10.35 4.27
N ILE A 56 1.65 -10.21 4.43
CA ILE A 56 1.03 -9.84 5.70
C ILE A 56 1.17 -11.03 6.65
N THR A 57 1.86 -10.84 7.78
CA THR A 57 2.16 -11.93 8.72
C THR A 57 1.06 -12.11 9.77
N ASP A 58 0.32 -11.04 10.07
CA ASP A 58 -0.84 -11.07 10.95
C ASP A 58 -1.79 -9.91 10.58
N CYS A 59 -3.04 -9.98 11.04
CA CYS A 59 -4.00 -8.91 10.87
C CYS A 59 -4.88 -8.82 12.12
N VAL A 60 -4.66 -7.75 12.89
CA VAL A 60 -5.46 -7.46 14.09
C VAL A 60 -6.35 -6.27 13.79
N CYS A 61 -7.66 -6.46 13.86
CA CYS A 61 -8.64 -5.39 13.68
C CYS A 61 -9.48 -5.19 14.93
N ARG A 62 -9.74 -3.94 15.29
CA ARG A 62 -10.64 -3.54 16.37
C ARG A 62 -11.61 -2.47 15.87
N GLY A 63 -12.90 -2.68 16.10
CA GLY A 63 -13.93 -1.77 15.66
C GLY A 63 -15.28 -2.45 15.50
N ASN A 64 -16.15 -1.82 14.72
CA ASN A 64 -17.46 -2.34 14.36
C ASN A 64 -17.90 -1.76 13.00
N ASP A 65 -18.99 -2.27 12.43
CA ASP A 65 -19.46 -1.88 11.09
C ASP A 65 -19.99 -0.44 10.99
N VAL A 66 -20.24 0.22 12.12
CA VAL A 66 -20.76 1.60 12.19
C VAL A 66 -19.60 2.61 12.22
N ASP A 67 -18.64 2.39 13.12
CA ASP A 67 -17.52 3.30 13.36
C ASP A 67 -16.34 3.03 12.41
N GLY A 68 -16.25 1.82 11.88
CA GLY A 68 -15.12 1.30 11.12
C GLY A 68 -14.16 0.47 11.98
N TYR A 69 -13.17 -0.12 11.32
CA TYR A 69 -12.15 -0.98 11.90
C TYR A 69 -10.79 -0.32 11.82
N LYS A 70 -10.13 -0.19 12.98
CA LYS A 70 -8.70 0.10 13.04
C LYS A 70 -7.97 -1.23 12.93
N CYS A 71 -7.15 -1.37 11.90
CA CYS A 71 -6.39 -2.57 11.65
C CYS A 71 -4.89 -2.29 11.75
N ALA A 72 -4.16 -3.24 12.31
CA ALA A 72 -2.70 -3.30 12.34
C ALA A 72 -2.27 -4.58 11.62
N MET A 73 -1.46 -4.41 10.57
CA MET A 73 -1.02 -5.49 9.68
C MET A 73 0.51 -5.45 9.59
N PRO A 74 1.22 -6.20 10.46
CA PRO A 74 2.65 -6.41 10.28
C PRO A 74 2.90 -7.15 8.97
N ASP A 75 3.96 -6.78 8.28
CA ASP A 75 4.29 -7.35 6.99
C ASP A 75 5.79 -7.61 6.81
N VAL A 76 6.08 -8.49 5.86
CA VAL A 76 7.41 -8.77 5.35
C VAL A 76 7.38 -8.50 3.86
N LEU A 77 8.21 -7.57 3.41
CA LEU A 77 8.41 -7.26 2.01
C LEU A 77 9.72 -7.87 1.53
N THR A 78 9.73 -8.31 0.27
CA THR A 78 10.94 -8.78 -0.42
C THR A 78 10.96 -8.25 -1.84
N GLY A 79 12.13 -7.92 -2.36
CA GLY A 79 12.30 -7.55 -3.76
C GLY A 79 13.74 -7.21 -4.13
N THR A 80 13.99 -7.09 -5.42
CA THR A 80 15.27 -6.74 -6.02
C THR A 80 15.22 -5.31 -6.55
N ASN A 81 16.11 -4.44 -6.09
CA ASN A 81 16.10 -3.03 -6.49
C ASN A 81 16.72 -2.83 -7.88
N THR A 82 15.92 -2.95 -8.93
CA THR A 82 16.36 -2.80 -10.33
C THR A 82 16.03 -1.44 -10.94
N GLY A 83 15.18 -0.65 -10.28
CA GLY A 83 14.85 0.73 -10.69
C GLY A 83 15.26 1.78 -9.66
N PRO A 84 15.24 3.07 -10.01
CA PRO A 84 15.45 4.14 -9.04
C PRO A 84 14.37 4.10 -7.95
N SER A 85 14.77 4.33 -6.70
CA SER A 85 13.88 4.33 -5.53
C SER A 85 13.98 5.66 -4.78
N GLY A 86 13.19 5.80 -3.70
CA GLY A 86 13.35 6.92 -2.77
C GLY A 86 14.73 7.00 -2.10
N TYR A 87 15.54 5.94 -2.19
CA TYR A 87 16.88 5.85 -1.61
C TYR A 87 18.00 6.07 -2.63
N GLY A 88 17.69 6.33 -3.91
CA GLY A 88 18.66 6.64 -4.95
C GLY A 88 18.62 5.71 -6.17
N PRO A 89 19.72 5.66 -6.96
CA PRO A 89 19.83 4.81 -8.15
C PRO A 89 19.64 3.31 -7.86
N PRO A 90 19.29 2.50 -8.87
CA PRO A 90 19.14 1.05 -8.71
C PRO A 90 20.45 0.42 -8.22
N THR A 91 20.35 -0.44 -7.21
CA THR A 91 21.51 -1.13 -6.62
C THR A 91 21.73 -2.54 -7.17
N GLY A 92 20.71 -3.13 -7.81
CA GLY A 92 20.71 -4.52 -8.26
C GLY A 92 20.69 -5.56 -7.13
N LYS A 93 20.51 -5.13 -5.87
CA LYS A 93 20.53 -6.01 -4.70
C LYS A 93 19.14 -6.47 -4.33
N TRP A 94 19.05 -7.72 -3.88
CA TRP A 94 17.88 -8.23 -3.19
C TRP A 94 17.84 -7.71 -1.76
N ALA A 95 16.64 -7.37 -1.29
CA ALA A 95 16.39 -6.97 0.09
C ALA A 95 15.14 -7.65 0.64
N ARG A 96 15.14 -7.80 1.97
CA ARG A 96 13.98 -8.14 2.78
C ARG A 96 13.88 -7.14 3.90
N TRP A 97 12.69 -6.60 4.10
CA TRP A 97 12.41 -5.64 5.16
C TRP A 97 11.04 -5.89 5.76
N THR A 98 10.84 -5.41 6.97
CA THR A 98 9.57 -5.52 7.69
C THR A 98 8.89 -4.16 7.74
N GLY A 99 7.57 -4.17 7.71
CA GLY A 99 6.74 -3.00 7.92
C GLY A 99 5.59 -3.29 8.88
N LEU A 100 4.85 -2.23 9.18
CA LEU A 100 3.59 -2.28 9.89
C LEU A 100 2.66 -1.29 9.21
N VAL A 101 1.55 -1.77 8.67
CA VAL A 101 0.49 -0.92 8.14
C VAL A 101 -0.57 -0.75 9.22
N GLU A 102 -0.79 0.50 9.62
CA GLU A 102 -1.94 0.88 10.44
C GLU A 102 -2.96 1.58 9.54
N SER A 103 -4.19 1.06 9.52
CA SER A 103 -5.24 1.60 8.64
C SER A 103 -6.57 1.72 9.37
N LEU A 104 -7.33 2.76 9.01
CA LEU A 104 -8.76 2.82 9.30
C LEU A 104 -9.53 2.37 8.07
N VAL A 105 -10.28 1.28 8.19
CA VAL A 105 -11.18 0.78 7.16
C VAL A 105 -12.61 1.10 7.59
N LYS A 106 -13.34 1.82 6.75
CA LYS A 106 -14.72 2.21 7.04
C LYS A 106 -15.57 2.12 5.79
N PHE A 107 -16.83 1.76 5.96
CA PHE A 107 -17.82 1.87 4.89
C PHE A 107 -17.95 3.31 4.44
N ASP A 108 -17.84 3.55 3.13
CA ASP A 108 -18.11 4.84 2.51
C ASP A 108 -19.54 4.85 1.97
N PRO A 109 -20.46 5.65 2.53
CA PRO A 109 -21.83 5.76 2.03
C PRO A 109 -21.92 6.20 0.56
N LYS A 110 -20.90 6.90 0.03
CA LYS A 110 -20.87 7.33 -1.36
C LYS A 110 -20.59 6.19 -2.35
N SER A 111 -20.10 5.05 -1.87
CA SER A 111 -19.79 3.88 -2.72
C SER A 111 -21.02 3.14 -3.28
N GLN A 112 -22.24 3.55 -2.89
CA GLN A 112 -23.52 2.98 -3.37
C GLN A 112 -24.29 3.91 -4.34
N LEU A 113 -23.78 5.11 -4.62
CA LEU A 113 -24.33 6.05 -5.60
C LEU A 113 -23.63 5.89 -6.96
#